data_AF-L1K4F5-F1
#
_entry.id   AF-L1K4F5-F1
#
_cell.length_a   1.000
_cell.length_b   1.000
_cell.length_c   1.000
_cell.angle_alpha   90.00
_cell.angle_beta   90.00
_cell.angle_gamma   90.00
#
_symmetry.space_group_name_H-M   'P 1'
#
loop_
_entity.id
_entity.type
_entity.pdbx_description
1 polymer ?
#
loop_
_entity_poly.entity_id
_entity_poly.type
_entity_poly.pdbx_seq_one_letter_code
_entity_poly.pdbx_strand_id
1 'polypeptide(L)'
;MLKLKVGLKGLEYLISKWDDETTQCNYAELSRDLLSSKNKAELLDAAKTNALFDKDNKYMIVKCKRNPTVIRSFLGLASSEDPLHRAPSNIAKFRKFVNPDRLDAYIEAEENFARLIASADAMAYGSSFGDFSANNEFKKGERPDKKTEQFLMNAKNDIEQARSALAVIVESLEI
;
A
#
# COMPACT_ATOMS: atom_id res chain seq x y z
N MET A 1 -3.29 24.37 1.99
CA MET A 1 -3.59 23.92 3.36
C MET A 1 -4.61 22.77 3.39
N LEU A 2 -5.82 22.91 2.83
CA LEU A 2 -6.84 21.84 2.84
C LEU A 2 -6.32 20.49 2.32
N LYS A 3 -5.59 20.49 1.19
CA LYS A 3 -4.99 19.28 0.61
C LYS A 3 -4.01 18.55 1.55
N LEU A 4 -3.19 19.28 2.34
CA LEU A 4 -2.26 18.68 3.30
C LEU A 4 -3.00 18.04 4.47
N LYS A 5 -4.08 18.66 4.97
CA LYS A 5 -4.96 18.07 5.99
C LYS A 5 -5.67 16.82 5.50
N VAL A 6 -6.17 16.84 4.26
CA VAL A 6 -6.78 15.65 3.63
C VAL A 6 -5.73 14.55 3.45
N GLY A 7 -4.52 14.90 3.00
CA GLY A 7 -3.41 13.97 2.89
C GLY A 7 -3.02 13.34 4.22
N LEU A 8 -2.93 14.14 5.30
CA LEU A 8 -2.63 13.65 6.65
C LEU A 8 -3.65 12.60 7.10
N LYS A 9 -4.95 12.89 6.96
CA LYS A 9 -6.02 11.93 7.25
C LYS A 9 -5.94 10.69 6.36
N GLY A 10 -5.53 10.85 5.11
CA GLY A 10 -5.30 9.74 4.18
C GLY A 10 -4.18 8.82 4.66
N LEU A 11 -3.05 9.37 5.13
CA LEU A 11 -1.96 8.57 5.70
C LEU A 11 -2.40 7.84 6.97
N GLU A 12 -3.13 8.51 7.86
CA GLU A 12 -3.70 7.89 9.07
C GLU A 12 -4.64 6.73 8.74
N TYR A 13 -5.53 6.93 7.75
CA TYR A 13 -6.42 5.90 7.24
C TYR A 13 -5.63 4.71 6.72
N LEU A 14 -4.65 4.94 5.83
CA LEU A 14 -3.80 3.88 5.28
C LEU A 14 -3.07 3.09 6.37
N ILE A 15 -2.51 3.76 7.39
CA ILE A 15 -1.83 3.09 8.50
C ILE A 15 -2.81 2.20 9.29
N SER A 16 -4.01 2.71 9.56
CA SER A 16 -5.05 1.99 10.33
C SER A 16 -5.67 0.81 9.57
N LYS A 17 -5.67 0.87 8.23
CA LYS A 17 -6.26 -0.11 7.31
C LYS A 17 -5.21 -0.77 6.42
N TRP A 18 -3.98 -0.85 6.91
CA TRP A 18 -2.82 -1.25 6.11
C TRP A 18 -3.03 -2.55 5.35
N ASP A 19 -3.45 -3.62 6.03
CA ASP A 19 -3.62 -4.92 5.37
C ASP A 19 -4.79 -4.93 4.40
N ASP A 20 -5.90 -4.27 4.73
CA ASP A 20 -7.09 -4.19 3.89
C ASP A 20 -6.80 -3.43 2.57
N GLU A 21 -6.09 -2.30 2.67
CA GLU A 21 -5.78 -1.43 1.53
C GLU A 21 -4.62 -1.96 0.66
N THR A 22 -3.62 -2.58 1.29
CA THR A 22 -2.44 -3.08 0.59
C THR A 22 -2.56 -4.52 0.13
N THR A 23 -3.71 -5.18 0.32
CA THR A 23 -3.92 -6.58 -0.09
C THR A 23 -5.12 -6.74 -1.01
N GLN A 24 -4.91 -7.31 -2.18
CA GLN A 24 -5.96 -7.64 -3.15
C GLN A 24 -6.16 -9.15 -3.24
N CYS A 25 -7.34 -9.64 -2.86
CA CYS A 25 -7.70 -11.05 -2.86
C CYS A 25 -8.69 -11.42 -3.97
N ASN A 26 -8.48 -10.90 -5.18
CA ASN A 26 -9.35 -11.14 -6.34
C ASN A 26 -8.85 -12.26 -7.26
N TYR A 27 -7.74 -12.92 -6.93
CA TYR A 27 -7.14 -14.01 -7.68
C TYR A 27 -7.68 -15.35 -7.18
N ALA A 28 -7.73 -16.36 -8.06
CA ALA A 28 -8.17 -17.70 -7.71
C ALA A 28 -7.39 -18.75 -8.50
N GLU A 29 -6.92 -19.79 -7.81
CA GLU A 29 -6.22 -20.94 -8.41
C GLU A 29 -7.08 -22.19 -8.21
N LEU A 30 -7.19 -23.02 -9.24
CA LEU A 30 -7.77 -24.36 -9.14
C LEU A 30 -6.94 -25.23 -8.18
N SER A 31 -7.61 -25.96 -7.29
CA SER A 31 -6.94 -26.89 -6.38
C SER A 31 -6.13 -27.92 -7.17
N ARG A 32 -4.82 -27.99 -6.90
CA ARG A 32 -3.92 -28.96 -7.55
C ARG A 32 -4.30 -30.41 -7.26
N ASP A 33 -4.95 -30.66 -6.13
CA ASP A 33 -5.45 -31.99 -5.78
C ASP A 33 -6.54 -32.45 -6.76
N LEU A 34 -7.45 -31.54 -7.15
CA LEU A 34 -8.48 -31.82 -8.16
C LEU A 34 -7.88 -32.13 -9.53
N LEU A 35 -6.73 -31.54 -9.85
CA LEU A 35 -6.00 -31.77 -11.10
C LEU A 35 -5.21 -33.09 -11.10
N SER A 36 -5.17 -33.82 -9.98
CA SER A 36 -4.51 -35.12 -9.93
C SER A 36 -5.24 -36.15 -10.80
N SER A 37 -4.48 -37.08 -11.39
CA SER A 37 -5.04 -38.14 -12.25
C SER A 37 -6.08 -39.02 -11.54
N LYS A 38 -6.04 -39.08 -10.20
CA LYS A 38 -6.97 -39.85 -9.36
C LYS A 38 -8.35 -39.19 -9.26
N ASN A 39 -8.43 -37.87 -9.44
CA ASN A 39 -9.66 -37.08 -9.25
C ASN A 39 -10.37 -36.72 -10.57
N LYS A 40 -10.04 -37.40 -11.68
CA LYS A 40 -10.58 -37.12 -13.03
C LYS A 40 -12.11 -37.06 -13.08
N ALA A 41 -12.80 -37.97 -12.39
CA ALA A 41 -14.26 -38.01 -12.39
C ALA A 41 -14.86 -36.76 -11.71
N GLU A 42 -14.28 -36.36 -10.57
CA GLU A 42 -14.69 -35.18 -9.82
C GLU A 42 -14.41 -33.88 -10.60
N LEU A 43 -13.24 -33.79 -11.25
CA LEU A 43 -12.89 -32.65 -12.11
C LEU A 43 -13.91 -32.46 -13.25
N LEU A 44 -14.29 -33.55 -13.92
CA LEU A 44 -15.25 -33.50 -15.02
C LEU A 44 -16.66 -33.14 -14.55
N ASP A 45 -17.07 -33.57 -13.35
CA ASP A 45 -18.35 -33.20 -12.76
C ASP A 45 -18.40 -31.72 -12.38
N ALA A 46 -17.35 -31.23 -11.71
CA ALA A 46 -17.19 -29.83 -11.35
C ALA A 46 -17.12 -28.90 -12.59
N ALA A 47 -16.54 -29.36 -13.69
CA ALA A 47 -16.50 -28.63 -14.96
C ALA A 47 -17.90 -28.45 -15.58
N LYS A 48 -18.78 -29.45 -15.47
CA LYS A 48 -20.13 -29.39 -16.05
C LYS A 48 -21.04 -28.38 -15.35
N THR A 49 -20.82 -28.15 -14.06
CA THR A 49 -21.66 -27.28 -13.23
C THR A 49 -21.14 -25.84 -13.13
N ASN A 50 -20.13 -25.46 -13.95
CA ASN A 50 -19.40 -24.20 -13.85
C ASN A 50 -18.73 -23.96 -12.49
N ALA A 51 -18.63 -24.99 -11.63
CA ALA A 51 -18.01 -24.87 -10.33
C ALA A 51 -16.55 -24.40 -10.46
N LEU A 52 -15.83 -24.76 -11.53
CA LEU A 52 -14.43 -24.33 -11.72
C LEU A 52 -14.22 -22.81 -11.85
N PHE A 53 -15.29 -22.02 -11.94
CA PHE A 53 -15.23 -20.55 -12.02
C PHE A 53 -15.86 -19.86 -10.79
N ASP A 54 -16.46 -20.63 -9.88
CA ASP A 54 -17.05 -20.13 -8.64
C ASP A 54 -15.97 -20.00 -7.56
N LYS A 55 -15.60 -18.76 -7.23
CA LYS A 55 -14.54 -18.46 -6.25
C LYS A 55 -14.87 -18.92 -4.83
N ASP A 56 -16.16 -19.14 -4.53
CA ASP A 56 -16.62 -19.50 -3.19
C ASP A 56 -16.76 -21.02 -2.99
N ASN A 57 -16.37 -21.82 -3.98
CA ASN A 57 -16.44 -23.27 -3.88
C ASN A 57 -15.17 -23.93 -3.33
N LYS A 58 -15.26 -25.23 -3.01
CA LYS A 58 -14.14 -26.02 -2.47
C LYS A 58 -12.99 -26.29 -3.46
N TYR A 59 -13.21 -26.06 -4.75
CA TYR A 59 -12.23 -26.33 -5.81
C TYR A 59 -11.35 -25.12 -6.11
N MET A 60 -11.77 -23.93 -5.70
CA MET A 60 -11.06 -22.69 -5.90
C MET A 60 -10.32 -22.27 -4.62
N ILE A 61 -9.03 -21.98 -4.77
CA ILE A 61 -8.20 -21.42 -3.71
C ILE A 61 -8.08 -19.93 -3.99
N VAL A 62 -8.70 -19.10 -3.14
CA VAL A 62 -8.57 -17.64 -3.23
C VAL A 62 -7.12 -17.24 -2.91
N LYS A 63 -6.54 -16.49 -3.84
CA LYS A 63 -5.18 -15.97 -3.77
C LYS A 63 -5.22 -14.45 -3.57
N CYS A 64 -4.27 -13.98 -2.79
CA CYS A 64 -4.08 -12.58 -2.46
C CYS A 64 -2.71 -12.13 -2.95
N LYS A 65 -2.62 -10.87 -3.38
CA LYS A 65 -1.39 -10.21 -3.77
C LYS A 65 -1.31 -8.86 -3.07
N ARG A 66 -0.11 -8.41 -2.72
CA ARG A 66 0.08 -7.07 -2.19
C ARG A 66 0.01 -6.01 -3.31
N ASN A 67 -0.66 -4.89 -3.05
CA ASN A 67 -0.85 -3.81 -3.99
C ASN A 67 -0.13 -2.52 -3.54
N PRO A 68 1.10 -2.28 -4.03
CA PRO A 68 1.85 -1.08 -3.70
C PRO A 68 1.35 0.19 -4.42
N THR A 69 0.51 0.06 -5.45
CA THR A 69 -0.06 1.23 -6.14
C THR A 69 -0.97 2.06 -5.23
N VAL A 70 -1.68 1.41 -4.30
CA VAL A 70 -2.51 2.11 -3.31
C VAL A 70 -1.64 2.98 -2.40
N ILE A 71 -0.50 2.46 -1.93
CA ILE A 71 0.48 3.22 -1.14
C ILE A 71 0.93 4.46 -1.90
N ARG A 72 1.33 4.30 -3.17
CA ARG A 72 1.76 5.42 -4.03
C ARG A 72 0.70 6.49 -4.19
N SER A 73 -0.58 6.12 -4.24
CA SER A 73 -1.69 7.06 -4.36
C SER A 73 -1.85 7.88 -3.08
N PHE A 74 -1.80 7.24 -1.91
CA PHE A 74 -1.81 7.94 -0.62
C PHE A 74 -0.61 8.87 -0.43
N LEU A 75 0.55 8.52 -0.99
CA LEU A 75 1.75 9.36 -0.98
C LEU A 75 1.72 10.52 -2.00
N GLY A 76 0.70 10.59 -2.87
CA GLY A 76 0.60 11.63 -3.90
C GLY A 76 1.48 11.41 -5.13
N LEU A 77 1.85 10.15 -5.38
CA LEU A 77 2.80 9.73 -6.42
C LEU A 77 2.12 8.97 -7.58
N ALA A 78 0.80 8.76 -7.53
CA ALA A 78 0.07 8.03 -8.55
C ALA A 78 -0.69 8.96 -9.53
N SER A 79 -1.28 10.05 -9.03
CA SER A 79 -2.13 10.96 -9.80
C SER A 79 -1.89 12.43 -9.45
N SER A 80 -2.25 13.33 -10.37
CA SER A 80 -2.30 14.79 -10.12
C SER A 80 -3.41 15.20 -9.15
N GLU A 81 -4.45 14.36 -9.05
CA GLU A 81 -5.61 14.61 -8.19
C GLU A 81 -5.37 14.18 -6.74
N ASP A 82 -4.29 13.43 -6.48
CA ASP A 82 -3.98 12.97 -5.14
C ASP A 82 -3.78 14.16 -4.17
N PRO A 83 -4.27 14.08 -2.92
CA PRO A 83 -4.15 15.18 -1.96
C PRO A 83 -2.70 15.61 -1.71
N LEU A 84 -1.76 14.67 -1.70
CA LEU A 84 -0.33 14.93 -1.49
C LEU A 84 0.45 15.15 -2.80
N HIS A 85 -0.24 15.31 -3.93
CA HIS A 85 0.44 15.59 -5.19
C HIS A 85 1.33 16.84 -5.08
N ARG A 86 2.63 16.66 -5.37
CA ARG A 86 3.67 17.70 -5.24
C ARG A 86 3.78 18.30 -3.83
N ALA A 87 3.36 17.58 -2.79
CA ALA A 87 3.40 18.06 -1.42
C ALA A 87 4.79 18.59 -1.01
N PRO A 88 5.94 17.91 -1.27
CA PRO A 88 7.25 18.43 -0.90
C PRO A 88 7.55 19.81 -1.49
N SER A 89 7.27 20.02 -2.79
CA SER A 89 7.47 21.32 -3.44
C SER A 89 6.54 22.40 -2.89
N ASN A 90 5.30 22.05 -2.56
CA ASN A 90 4.34 23.00 -2.01
C ASN A 90 4.70 23.40 -0.56
N ILE A 91 5.11 22.43 0.25
CA ILE A 91 5.57 22.63 1.63
C ILE A 91 6.77 23.58 1.66
N ALA A 92 7.78 23.38 0.79
CA ALA A 92 8.93 24.28 0.68
C ALA A 92 8.53 25.74 0.41
N LYS A 93 7.50 25.96 -0.42
CA LYS A 93 6.99 27.31 -0.75
C LYS A 93 6.26 27.97 0.41
N PHE A 94 5.72 27.19 1.35
CA PHE A 94 4.98 27.71 2.48
C PHE A 94 5.85 28.14 3.66
N ARG A 95 7.15 27.84 3.66
CA ARG A 95 8.12 28.26 4.70
C ARG A 95 7.98 29.75 5.08
N LYS A 96 7.77 30.62 4.11
CA LYS A 96 7.64 32.08 4.30
C LYS A 96 6.39 32.52 5.08
N PHE A 97 5.43 31.62 5.29
CA PHE A 97 4.21 31.88 6.05
C PHE A 97 4.23 31.25 7.45
N VAL A 98 5.30 30.55 7.80
CA VAL A 98 5.45 29.89 9.11
C VAL A 98 5.91 30.92 10.12
N ASN A 99 5.36 30.85 11.34
CA ASN A 99 5.83 31.65 12.46
C ASN A 99 7.35 31.41 12.68
N PRO A 100 8.19 32.47 12.80
CA PRO A 100 9.62 32.31 13.08
C PRO A 100 9.94 31.36 14.24
N ASP A 101 9.13 31.34 15.30
CA ASP A 101 9.34 30.48 16.47
C ASP A 101 9.14 28.98 16.16
N ARG A 102 8.49 28.66 15.04
CA ARG A 102 8.24 27.29 14.56
C ARG A 102 9.02 26.94 13.30
N LEU A 103 9.81 27.87 12.76
CA LEU A 103 10.43 27.72 11.45
C LEU A 103 11.42 26.56 11.41
N ASP A 104 12.23 26.37 12.46
CA ASP A 104 13.22 25.29 12.52
C ASP A 104 12.54 23.91 12.53
N ALA A 105 11.54 23.73 13.39
CA ALA A 105 10.74 22.51 13.45
C ALA A 105 10.02 22.22 12.12
N TYR A 106 9.55 23.26 11.43
CA TYR A 106 8.95 23.12 10.11
C TYR A 106 9.94 22.65 9.06
N ILE A 107 11.14 23.24 9.01
CA ILE A 107 12.19 22.87 8.05
C ILE A 107 12.63 21.43 8.28
N GLU A 108 12.86 21.03 9.53
CA GLU A 108 13.19 19.64 9.88
C GLU A 108 12.09 18.68 9.43
N ALA A 109 10.82 19.01 9.73
CA ALA A 109 9.68 18.18 9.33
C ALA A 109 9.55 18.09 7.80
N GLU A 110 9.77 19.18 7.07
CA GLU A 110 9.77 19.19 5.61
C GLU A 110 10.83 18.25 5.02
N GLU A 111 12.07 18.35 5.48
CA GLU A 111 13.17 17.52 4.99
C GLU A 111 12.94 16.05 5.29
N ASN A 112 12.48 15.76 6.51
CA ASN A 112 12.09 14.41 6.91
C ASN A 112 10.94 13.87 6.05
N PHE A 113 9.87 14.64 5.86
CA PHE A 113 8.74 14.24 5.04
C PHE A 113 9.15 13.90 3.61
N ALA A 114 9.96 14.76 2.96
CA ALA A 114 10.41 14.53 1.59
C ALA A 114 11.27 13.26 1.48
N ARG A 115 12.20 13.04 2.42
CA ARG A 115 13.05 11.84 2.49
C ARG A 115 12.21 10.57 2.71
N LEU A 116 11.27 10.61 3.65
CA LEU A 116 10.46 9.46 4.02
C LEU A 116 9.48 9.05 2.93
N ILE A 117 8.88 9.99 2.20
CA ILE A 117 8.06 9.66 1.03
C ILE A 117 8.87 8.95 -0.05
N ALA A 118 10.08 9.45 -0.35
CA ALA A 118 10.94 8.82 -1.35
C ALA A 118 11.37 7.40 -0.93
N SER A 119 11.71 7.22 0.35
CA SER A 119 12.04 5.91 0.91
C SER A 119 10.85 4.95 0.89
N ALA A 120 9.69 5.40 1.37
CA ALA A 120 8.46 4.61 1.35
C ALA A 120 8.07 4.18 -0.07
N ASP A 121 8.22 5.06 -1.05
CA ASP A 121 7.96 4.73 -2.45
C ASP A 121 8.91 3.65 -2.99
N ALA A 122 10.21 3.79 -2.71
CA ALA A 122 11.21 2.80 -3.10
C ALA A 122 10.94 1.43 -2.47
N MET A 123 10.56 1.40 -1.18
CA MET A 123 10.22 0.17 -0.46
C MET A 123 8.91 -0.45 -0.98
N ALA A 124 7.88 0.36 -1.23
CA ALA A 124 6.62 -0.10 -1.81
C ALA A 124 6.83 -0.65 -3.22
N TYR A 125 7.61 0.04 -4.07
CA TYR A 125 7.97 -0.47 -5.38
C TYR A 125 8.76 -1.78 -5.27
N GLY A 126 9.75 -1.84 -4.37
CA GLY A 126 10.54 -3.04 -4.07
C GLY A 126 9.69 -4.26 -3.68
N SER A 127 8.58 -4.06 -2.98
CA SER A 127 7.63 -5.15 -2.65
C SER A 127 6.94 -5.76 -3.88
N SER A 128 6.93 -5.06 -5.02
CA SER A 128 6.43 -5.60 -6.29
C SER A 128 7.38 -6.62 -6.93
N PHE A 129 8.68 -6.55 -6.58
CA PHE A 129 9.77 -7.34 -7.16
C PHE A 129 10.26 -8.41 -6.18
N GLY A 130 9.33 -9.17 -5.58
CA GLY A 130 9.64 -10.41 -4.85
C GLY A 130 10.49 -11.40 -5.67
N ASP A 131 10.60 -12.66 -5.20
CA ASP A 131 11.27 -13.70 -6.00
C ASP A 131 10.68 -13.69 -7.41
N PHE A 132 11.50 -13.50 -8.46
CA PHE A 132 11.11 -13.39 -9.87
C PHE A 132 10.22 -14.52 -10.41
N SER A 133 9.83 -15.47 -9.56
CA SER A 133 8.58 -16.20 -9.70
C SER A 133 7.43 -15.22 -9.97
N ALA A 134 6.69 -15.42 -11.05
CA ALA A 134 5.61 -14.54 -11.49
C ALA A 134 4.45 -14.36 -10.47
N ASN A 135 4.52 -15.04 -9.31
CA ASN A 135 3.42 -15.20 -8.37
C ASN A 135 3.83 -14.72 -6.97
N ASN A 136 3.82 -13.40 -6.71
CA ASN A 136 3.78 -12.85 -5.33
C ASN A 136 2.41 -13.06 -4.67
N GLU A 137 1.80 -14.22 -4.95
CA GLU A 137 0.47 -14.60 -4.52
C GLU A 137 0.57 -15.54 -3.31
N PHE A 138 -0.23 -15.28 -2.29
CA PHE A 138 -0.36 -16.11 -1.10
C PHE A 138 -1.84 -16.48 -0.90
N LYS A 139 -2.13 -17.55 -0.16
CA LYS A 139 -3.54 -17.90 0.07
C LYS A 139 -4.20 -16.86 0.97
N LYS A 140 -5.50 -16.65 0.79
CA LYS A 140 -6.27 -15.81 1.72
C LYS A 140 -6.15 -16.33 3.15
N GLY A 141 -5.80 -15.44 4.07
CA GLY A 141 -5.53 -15.78 5.48
C GLY A 141 -4.08 -16.17 5.79
N GLU A 142 -3.24 -16.38 4.77
CA GLU A 142 -1.79 -16.53 4.92
C GLU A 142 -1.08 -15.17 4.79
N ARG A 143 0.22 -15.15 5.10
CA ARG A 143 1.09 -13.99 4.91
C ARG A 143 1.91 -14.13 3.62
N PRO A 144 2.32 -13.01 2.99
CA PRO A 144 3.27 -13.06 1.89
C PRO A 144 4.61 -13.63 2.34
N ASP A 145 5.52 -13.87 1.39
CA ASP A 145 6.89 -14.26 1.71
C ASP A 145 7.58 -13.19 2.59
N LYS A 146 8.54 -13.62 3.40
CA LYS A 146 9.22 -12.75 4.38
C LYS A 146 9.88 -11.53 3.75
N LYS A 147 10.39 -11.63 2.52
CA LYS A 147 11.10 -10.53 1.86
C LYS A 147 10.12 -9.45 1.42
N THR A 148 9.02 -9.85 0.78
CA THR A 148 7.91 -8.96 0.41
C THR A 148 7.27 -8.33 1.66
N GLU A 149 7.05 -9.12 2.71
CA GLU A 149 6.55 -8.62 4.00
C GLU A 149 7.49 -7.55 4.58
N GLN A 150 8.80 -7.80 4.57
CA GLN A 150 9.79 -6.85 5.09
C GLN A 150 9.79 -5.53 4.32
N PHE A 151 9.73 -5.55 2.99
CA PHE A 151 9.66 -4.31 2.19
C PHE A 151 8.43 -3.48 2.53
N LEU A 152 7.26 -4.12 2.64
CA LEU A 152 6.02 -3.42 3.00
C LEU A 152 6.04 -2.91 4.44
N MET A 153 6.60 -3.67 5.37
CA MET A 153 6.74 -3.22 6.75
C MET A 153 7.68 -2.02 6.86
N ASN A 154 8.78 -2.01 6.10
CA ASN A 154 9.66 -0.84 6.04
C ASN A 154 8.93 0.36 5.43
N ALA A 155 8.18 0.16 4.34
CA ALA A 155 7.36 1.22 3.75
C ALA A 155 6.34 1.77 4.75
N LYS A 156 5.68 0.90 5.53
CA LYS A 156 4.73 1.30 6.58
C LYS A 156 5.41 2.17 7.64
N ASN A 157 6.57 1.75 8.14
CA ASN A 157 7.31 2.51 9.15
C ASN A 157 7.74 3.89 8.62
N ASP A 158 8.14 3.99 7.35
CA ASP A 158 8.46 5.26 6.72
C ASP A 158 7.21 6.16 6.58
N ILE A 159 6.05 5.58 6.24
CA ILE A 159 4.77 6.29 6.16
C ILE A 159 4.31 6.79 7.53
N GLU A 160 4.49 6.00 8.59
CA GLU A 160 4.17 6.42 9.95
C GLU A 160 4.98 7.63 10.38
N GLN A 161 6.28 7.65 10.06
CA GLN A 161 7.16 8.80 10.31
C GLN A 161 6.80 9.98 9.40
N ALA A 162 6.49 9.74 8.12
CA ALA A 162 6.09 10.79 7.18
C ALA A 162 4.79 11.45 7.65
N ARG A 163 3.85 10.67 8.17
CA ARG A 163 2.60 11.15 8.77
C ARG A 163 2.88 12.06 9.97
N SER A 164 3.80 11.68 10.86
CA SER A 164 4.21 12.52 11.99
C SER A 164 4.85 13.83 11.54
N ALA A 165 5.75 13.78 10.56
CA ALA A 165 6.35 14.99 9.98
C ALA A 165 5.29 15.89 9.32
N LEU A 166 4.34 15.31 8.58
CA LEU A 166 3.25 16.06 7.96
C LEU A 166 2.32 16.70 9.00
N ALA A 167 2.11 16.08 10.16
CA ALA A 167 1.34 16.67 11.25
C ALA A 167 2.00 17.96 11.76
N VAL A 168 3.32 17.93 12.02
CA VAL A 168 4.10 19.12 12.43
C VAL A 168 3.99 20.24 11.39
N ILE A 169 4.11 19.89 10.10
CA ILE A 169 3.97 20.83 8.98
C ILE A 169 2.57 21.48 8.97
N VAL A 170 1.51 20.68 9.16
CA VAL A 170 0.14 21.18 9.19
C VAL A 170 -0.08 22.10 10.38
N GLU A 171 0.34 21.71 11.58
CA GLU A 171 0.21 22.50 12.82
C GLU A 171 1.00 23.81 12.76
N SER A 172 2.16 23.80 12.10
CA SER A 172 3.01 24.99 11.94
C SER A 172 2.46 26.00 10.93
N LEU A 173 1.56 25.55 10.04
CA LEU A 173 0.86 26.38 9.06
C LEU A 173 -0.54 26.80 9.52
N GLU A 174 -1.05 26.22 10.62
CA GLU A 174 -2.28 26.71 11.24
C GLU A 174 -1.98 28.03 11.96
N ILE A 175 -2.57 29.10 11.42
CA ILE A 175 -2.64 30.43 12.03
C ILE A 175 -3.85 30.46 12.96
#